data_AF-A0A8J8SGJ5-F1
#
_entry.id   AF-A0A8J8SGJ5-F1
#
_cell.length_a   1.000
_cell.length_b   1.000
_cell.length_c   1.000
_cell.angle_alpha   90.00
_cell.angle_beta   90.00
_cell.angle_gamma   90.00
#
_symmetry.space_group_name_H-M   'P 1'
#
loop_
_entity.id
_entity.type
_entity.pdbx_description
1 polymer ?
#
loop_
_entity_poly.entity_id
_entity_poly.type
_entity_poly.pdbx_seq_one_letter_code
_entity_poly.pdbx_strand_id
1 'polypeptide(L)'
;MLKEDYRLSNIQEDKDVKSLSKAQFPGPHCPLFGAIMTASYIEDLTLLIIGTEECTYYGKDFAMTRQNGKDQVYAAVLEQHDITFGCESDLREMILKIDREDRPKALMVITTCVVELVGEDVASILHSLREEVDTKLLIVHTEHFKCNSHIDGMEKTLAQLAYLMETKRKKEKAVNILGFKYEGVEQTELYVLLEDEGIDVAMTIPTKVTIESIAEATSSALNIVVDATALPLAKAMEQQFQIPYVDFGMGLDLDRIANCYKEISDYLGIALHKKIEEKYNEVADRMEKVENGLQGKTFIYGNTPFDCFAFSEFLMELGMEPLIIQCRELLPSHGEVMMRMLNRHVNPYILRMANVAPLRRIYGTLKPDYYFGHESPMELSKHHITQIVTDTCAKKIGFEKVMAVIDAIQEEQGIFSLMGEHKKNNSDEQVRNKIKHMTNMPESMKKMLLNMKSIPDAMQEALLTLDDNAPMESMMQGHGAHMMMRRS
;
A
#
# COMPACT_ATOMS: atom_id res chain seq x y z
N MET A 1 9.63 25.42 -12.42
CA MET A 1 9.63 23.93 -12.40
C MET A 1 8.20 23.43 -12.40
N LEU A 2 7.36 24.01 -11.54
CA LEU A 2 5.90 23.97 -11.69
C LEU A 2 5.50 24.89 -12.87
N LYS A 3 4.53 24.44 -13.66
CA LYS A 3 3.91 25.17 -14.76
C LYS A 3 2.42 25.33 -14.42
N GLU A 4 1.78 26.38 -14.91
CA GLU A 4 0.34 26.57 -14.72
C GLU A 4 -0.49 25.44 -15.33
N ASP A 5 -0.01 24.81 -16.40
CA ASP A 5 -0.62 23.61 -16.99
C ASP A 5 -0.74 22.43 -16.01
N TYR A 6 -0.03 22.45 -14.87
CA TYR A 6 -0.09 21.39 -13.86
C TYR A 6 -1.13 21.66 -12.77
N ARG A 7 -1.84 22.80 -12.84
CA ARG A 7 -2.93 23.12 -11.91
C ARG A 7 -4.11 22.17 -12.13
N LEU A 8 -4.82 21.83 -11.06
CA LEU A 8 -6.00 20.97 -11.07
C LEU A 8 -7.02 21.37 -12.15
N SER A 9 -7.25 22.67 -12.34
CA SER A 9 -8.18 23.20 -13.36
C SER A 9 -7.82 22.83 -14.81
N ASN A 10 -6.58 22.39 -15.06
CA ASN A 10 -6.05 22.03 -16.37
C ASN A 10 -5.91 20.50 -16.55
N ILE A 11 -6.29 19.69 -15.56
CA ILE A 11 -6.20 18.23 -15.61
C ILE A 11 -7.54 17.66 -16.04
N GLN A 12 -7.58 16.99 -17.19
CA GLN A 12 -8.78 16.32 -17.71
C GLN A 12 -8.61 14.81 -17.78
N GLU A 13 -7.42 14.34 -18.12
CA GLU A 13 -7.11 12.92 -18.27
C GLU A 13 -5.74 12.57 -17.66
N ASP A 14 -5.48 11.27 -17.43
CA ASP A 14 -4.26 10.82 -16.74
C ASP A 14 -2.98 11.34 -17.41
N LYS A 15 -2.97 11.45 -18.74
CA LYS A 15 -1.80 11.93 -19.48
C LYS A 15 -1.43 13.37 -19.15
N ASP A 16 -2.34 14.17 -18.60
CA ASP A 16 -2.08 15.56 -18.20
C ASP A 16 -1.23 15.62 -16.92
N VAL A 17 -1.28 14.58 -16.08
CA VAL A 17 -0.53 14.47 -14.83
C VAL A 17 0.94 14.17 -15.12
N LYS A 18 1.80 15.21 -15.04
CA LYS A 18 3.23 15.13 -15.41
C LYS A 18 4.15 14.91 -14.20
N SER A 19 5.24 14.18 -14.43
CA SER A 19 6.37 14.12 -13.49
C SER A 19 7.24 15.36 -13.59
N LEU A 20 7.83 15.79 -12.47
CA LEU A 20 8.82 16.87 -12.43
C LEU A 20 10.19 16.46 -13.01
N SER A 21 10.43 15.15 -13.16
CA SER A 21 11.66 14.60 -13.71
C SER A 21 11.38 13.43 -14.66
N LYS A 22 12.12 13.40 -15.77
CA LYS A 22 12.16 12.23 -16.66
C LYS A 22 12.97 11.08 -16.04
N ALA A 23 13.97 11.39 -15.22
CA ALA A 23 14.69 10.41 -14.43
C ALA A 23 13.93 10.16 -13.12
N GLN A 24 13.30 9.00 -13.01
CA GLN A 24 12.50 8.63 -11.85
C GLN A 24 13.35 7.81 -10.87
N PHE A 25 13.26 8.14 -9.58
CA PHE A 25 13.89 7.38 -8.50
C PHE A 25 13.08 7.58 -7.21
N PRO A 26 12.56 6.52 -6.56
CA PRO A 26 12.64 5.12 -6.97
C PRO A 26 11.78 4.79 -8.21
N GLY A 27 10.78 5.61 -8.55
CA GLY A 27 9.84 5.36 -9.65
C GLY A 27 8.73 4.36 -9.27
N PRO A 28 7.64 4.25 -10.06
CA PRO A 28 6.63 3.23 -9.83
C PRO A 28 7.15 1.84 -10.21
N HIS A 29 6.73 0.82 -9.46
CA HIS A 29 6.91 -0.57 -9.88
C HIS A 29 5.89 -0.98 -10.96
N CYS A 30 6.27 -1.93 -11.81
CA CYS A 30 5.40 -2.48 -12.85
C CYS A 30 4.38 -3.52 -12.30
N PRO A 31 3.36 -3.93 -13.07
CA PRO A 31 2.36 -4.91 -12.62
C PRO A 31 2.93 -6.27 -12.22
N LEU A 32 4.05 -6.72 -12.81
CA LEU A 32 4.73 -7.95 -12.40
C LEU A 32 5.04 -7.96 -10.90
N PHE A 33 5.56 -6.84 -10.39
CA PHE A 33 5.84 -6.68 -8.97
C PHE A 33 4.57 -6.78 -8.12
N GLY A 34 3.48 -6.14 -8.55
CA GLY A 34 2.20 -6.21 -7.83
C GLY A 34 1.58 -7.61 -7.83
N ALA A 35 1.69 -8.32 -8.95
CA ALA A 35 1.21 -9.68 -9.10
C ALA A 35 1.96 -10.64 -8.17
N ILE A 36 3.30 -10.59 -8.17
CA ILE A 36 4.14 -11.43 -7.30
C ILE A 36 3.95 -11.05 -5.83
N MET A 37 3.89 -9.76 -5.50
CA MET A 37 3.62 -9.32 -4.13
C MET A 37 2.31 -9.89 -3.62
N THR A 38 1.24 -9.80 -4.41
CA THR A 38 -0.09 -10.29 -4.02
C THR A 38 -0.11 -11.80 -3.92
N ALA A 39 0.50 -12.50 -4.87
CA ALA A 39 0.59 -13.95 -4.86
C ALA A 39 1.40 -14.48 -3.66
N SER A 40 2.42 -13.75 -3.20
CA SER A 40 3.24 -14.13 -2.04
C SER A 40 2.49 -14.20 -0.70
N TYR A 41 1.24 -13.74 -0.65
CA TYR A 41 0.39 -13.91 0.53
C TYR A 41 -0.40 -15.23 0.52
N ILE A 42 -0.36 -15.97 -0.59
CA ILE A 42 -1.06 -17.24 -0.77
C ILE A 42 -0.02 -18.36 -0.57
N GLU A 43 -0.12 -19.08 0.55
CA GLU A 43 0.97 -19.92 1.05
C GLU A 43 1.34 -21.08 0.12
N ASP A 44 0.35 -21.68 -0.54
CA ASP A 44 0.48 -22.87 -1.39
C ASP A 44 0.19 -22.58 -2.87
N LEU A 45 0.43 -21.35 -3.32
CA LEU A 45 0.36 -20.96 -4.73
C LEU A 45 1.72 -21.04 -5.42
N THR A 46 1.80 -21.85 -6.48
CA THR A 46 3.00 -21.96 -7.31
C THR A 46 2.97 -20.91 -8.43
N LEU A 47 4.12 -20.29 -8.73
CA LEU A 47 4.26 -19.27 -9.76
C LEU A 47 5.11 -19.77 -10.93
N LEU A 48 4.70 -19.44 -12.16
CA LEU A 48 5.52 -19.53 -13.35
C LEU A 48 5.60 -18.16 -14.02
N ILE A 49 6.78 -17.53 -13.97
CA ILE A 49 7.00 -16.23 -14.60
C ILE A 49 7.59 -16.47 -15.99
N ILE A 50 6.91 -15.99 -17.03
CA ILE A 50 7.37 -16.10 -18.43
C ILE A 50 7.79 -14.75 -18.99
N GLY A 51 9.03 -14.67 -19.46
CA GLY A 51 9.60 -13.41 -19.90
C GLY A 51 11.09 -13.45 -20.23
N THR A 52 11.69 -12.27 -20.33
CA THR A 52 13.14 -12.15 -20.49
C THR A 52 13.87 -12.49 -19.19
N GLU A 53 15.18 -12.71 -19.29
CA GLU A 53 16.05 -13.07 -18.18
C GLU A 53 15.92 -12.09 -17.00
N GLU A 54 15.81 -10.79 -17.25
CA GLU A 54 15.77 -9.80 -16.18
C GLU A 54 14.45 -9.86 -15.39
N CYS A 55 13.32 -9.88 -16.09
CA CYS A 55 12.01 -9.89 -15.41
C CYS A 55 11.81 -11.19 -14.62
N THR A 56 12.23 -12.32 -15.20
CA THR A 56 12.13 -13.63 -14.56
C THR A 56 13.08 -13.75 -13.37
N TYR A 57 14.33 -13.28 -13.49
CA TYR A 57 15.30 -13.26 -12.40
C TYR A 57 14.83 -12.37 -11.23
N TYR A 58 14.52 -11.09 -11.49
CA TYR A 58 14.09 -10.16 -10.44
C TYR A 58 12.75 -10.55 -9.83
N GLY A 59 11.81 -11.06 -10.63
CA GLY A 59 10.54 -11.56 -10.13
C GLY A 59 10.73 -12.75 -9.18
N LYS A 60 11.55 -13.72 -9.59
CA LYS A 60 11.87 -14.89 -8.77
C LYS A 60 12.63 -14.51 -7.49
N ASP A 61 13.64 -13.66 -7.58
CA ASP A 61 14.42 -13.18 -6.43
C ASP A 61 13.54 -12.46 -5.41
N PHE A 62 12.66 -11.57 -5.89
CA PHE A 62 11.72 -10.84 -5.04
C PHE A 62 10.72 -11.78 -4.34
N ALA A 63 10.15 -12.74 -5.08
CA ALA A 63 9.24 -13.74 -4.52
C ALA A 63 9.94 -14.52 -3.40
N MET A 64 11.03 -15.21 -3.72
CA MET A 64 11.76 -16.06 -2.77
C MET A 64 12.22 -15.30 -1.52
N THR A 65 12.64 -14.04 -1.67
CA THR A 65 13.04 -13.21 -0.52
C THR A 65 11.88 -12.95 0.43
N ARG A 66 10.65 -12.76 -0.08
CA ARG A 66 9.49 -12.42 0.75
C ARG A 66 9.00 -13.57 1.63
N GLN A 67 8.92 -14.80 1.12
CA GLN A 67 8.54 -15.94 1.97
C GLN A 67 9.72 -16.70 2.58
N ASN A 68 10.90 -16.08 2.69
CA ASN A 68 12.11 -16.73 3.23
C ASN A 68 12.44 -18.07 2.53
N GLY A 69 12.26 -18.12 1.21
CA GLY A 69 12.56 -19.28 0.36
C GLY A 69 11.48 -20.35 0.33
N LYS A 70 10.26 -20.09 0.81
CA LYS A 70 9.14 -21.05 0.77
C LYS A 70 8.36 -21.04 -0.54
N ASP A 71 8.41 -19.96 -1.32
CA ASP A 71 7.68 -19.88 -2.60
C ASP A 71 8.22 -20.90 -3.62
N GLN A 72 7.30 -21.59 -4.30
CA GLN A 72 7.63 -22.36 -5.51
C GLN A 72 7.51 -21.45 -6.74
N VAL A 73 8.65 -20.92 -7.22
CA VAL A 73 8.69 -20.00 -8.36
C VAL A 73 9.59 -20.51 -9.48
N TYR A 74 8.95 -20.80 -10.60
CA TYR A 74 9.57 -21.18 -11.86
C TYR A 74 9.76 -19.96 -12.76
N ALA A 75 10.81 -20.01 -13.57
CA ALA A 75 11.13 -19.00 -14.57
C ALA A 75 11.18 -19.68 -15.94
N ALA A 76 10.32 -19.25 -16.86
CA ALA A 76 10.39 -19.56 -18.28
C ALA A 76 11.08 -18.39 -18.97
N VAL A 77 12.40 -18.52 -19.18
CA VAL A 77 13.21 -17.49 -19.84
C VAL A 77 13.07 -17.66 -21.35
N LEU A 78 12.54 -16.64 -22.03
CA LEU A 78 12.41 -16.64 -23.48
C LEU A 78 13.76 -16.46 -24.17
N GLU A 79 14.02 -17.28 -25.17
CA GLU A 79 15.13 -17.14 -26.10
C GLU A 79 14.73 -16.35 -27.36
N GLN A 80 15.71 -16.01 -28.19
CA GLN A 80 15.47 -15.29 -29.44
C GLN A 80 14.56 -16.07 -30.40
N HIS A 81 14.64 -17.40 -30.37
CA HIS A 81 13.76 -18.27 -31.14
C HIS A 81 12.30 -18.04 -30.76
N ASP A 82 12.00 -18.06 -29.46
CA ASP A 82 10.64 -17.95 -28.92
C ASP A 82 10.01 -16.60 -29.24
N ILE A 83 10.81 -15.52 -29.19
CA ILE A 83 10.35 -14.18 -29.57
C ILE A 83 9.94 -14.13 -31.06
N THR A 84 10.56 -14.95 -31.91
CA THR A 84 10.33 -14.97 -33.36
C THR A 84 9.22 -15.93 -33.76
N PHE A 85 9.13 -17.09 -33.12
CA PHE A 85 8.29 -18.21 -33.54
C PHE A 85 7.21 -18.61 -32.53
N GLY A 86 7.15 -17.96 -31.37
CA GLY A 86 6.25 -18.30 -30.26
C GLY A 86 6.90 -19.26 -29.26
N CYS A 87 6.28 -19.41 -28.10
CA CYS A 87 6.79 -20.19 -26.96
C CYS A 87 5.84 -21.32 -26.52
N GLU A 88 4.79 -21.59 -27.30
CA GLU A 88 3.74 -22.56 -26.98
C GLU A 88 4.27 -23.95 -26.61
N SER A 89 5.16 -24.53 -27.42
CA SER A 89 5.68 -25.89 -27.19
C SER A 89 6.37 -26.00 -25.85
N ASP A 90 7.20 -25.01 -25.55
CA ASP A 90 8.09 -25.00 -24.39
C ASP A 90 7.29 -24.72 -23.12
N LEU A 91 6.35 -23.78 -23.20
CA LEU A 91 5.42 -23.49 -22.12
C LEU A 91 4.56 -24.71 -21.77
N ARG A 92 4.04 -25.42 -22.79
CA ARG A 92 3.29 -26.67 -22.59
C ARG A 92 4.12 -27.73 -21.91
N GLU A 93 5.34 -27.98 -22.38
CA GLU A 93 6.24 -28.97 -21.78
C GLU A 93 6.54 -28.63 -20.31
N MET A 94 6.83 -27.35 -20.03
CA MET A 94 7.11 -26.87 -18.68
C MET A 94 5.91 -27.09 -17.73
N ILE A 95 4.69 -26.74 -18.16
CA ILE A 95 3.50 -26.90 -17.33
C ILE A 95 3.21 -28.37 -17.05
N LEU A 96 3.27 -29.24 -18.07
CA LEU A 96 3.08 -30.68 -17.91
C LEU A 96 4.13 -31.30 -16.97
N LYS A 97 5.37 -30.77 -17.02
CA LYS A 97 6.45 -31.20 -16.13
C LYS A 97 6.19 -30.79 -14.68
N ILE A 98 5.82 -29.53 -14.45
CA ILE A 98 5.49 -29.00 -13.12
C ILE A 98 4.32 -29.78 -12.51
N ASP A 99 3.26 -30.02 -13.29
CA ASP A 99 2.12 -30.81 -12.84
C ASP A 99 2.53 -32.24 -12.46
N ARG A 100 3.34 -32.91 -13.29
CA ARG A 100 3.77 -34.29 -13.04
C ARG A 100 4.70 -34.42 -11.82
N GLU A 101 5.66 -33.51 -11.67
CA GLU A 101 6.75 -33.64 -10.70
C GLU A 101 6.41 -33.02 -9.35
N ASP A 102 5.80 -31.84 -9.35
CA ASP A 102 5.55 -31.06 -8.13
C ASP A 102 4.07 -31.09 -7.69
N ARG A 103 3.15 -31.43 -8.61
CA ARG A 103 1.69 -31.56 -8.38
C ARG A 103 1.09 -30.40 -7.56
N PRO A 104 1.33 -29.13 -7.94
CA PRO A 104 0.81 -28.00 -7.18
C PRO A 104 -0.72 -27.95 -7.22
N LYS A 105 -1.34 -27.41 -6.16
CA LYS A 105 -2.81 -27.23 -6.13
C LYS A 105 -3.26 -26.22 -7.19
N ALA A 106 -2.47 -25.17 -7.37
CA ALA A 106 -2.68 -24.14 -8.39
C ALA A 106 -1.33 -23.62 -8.91
N LEU A 107 -1.30 -23.30 -10.21
CA LEU A 107 -0.16 -22.68 -10.89
C LEU A 107 -0.63 -21.36 -11.51
N MET A 108 -0.06 -20.25 -11.05
CA MET A 108 -0.29 -18.93 -11.62
C MET A 108 0.82 -18.58 -12.61
N VAL A 109 0.44 -18.50 -13.87
CA VAL A 109 1.33 -18.10 -14.97
C VAL A 109 1.26 -16.58 -15.12
N ILE A 110 2.41 -15.93 -14.97
CA ILE A 110 2.52 -14.47 -15.04
C ILE A 110 3.31 -14.10 -16.29
N THR A 111 2.67 -13.43 -17.25
CA THR A 111 3.30 -12.99 -18.49
C THR A 111 3.88 -11.60 -18.34
N THR A 112 5.05 -11.36 -18.93
CA THR A 112 5.77 -10.08 -18.88
C THR A 112 5.64 -9.28 -20.18
N CYS A 113 6.18 -8.05 -20.20
CA CYS A 113 5.99 -7.10 -21.29
C CYS A 113 6.38 -7.63 -22.68
N VAL A 114 7.41 -8.48 -22.80
CA VAL A 114 7.84 -9.02 -24.11
C VAL A 114 6.86 -10.06 -24.62
N VAL A 115 6.35 -10.95 -23.76
CA VAL A 115 5.32 -11.94 -24.12
C VAL A 115 4.06 -11.24 -24.62
N GLU A 116 3.64 -10.20 -23.90
CA GLU A 116 2.47 -9.39 -24.23
C GLU A 116 2.65 -8.57 -25.52
N LEU A 117 3.89 -8.19 -25.86
CA LEU A 117 4.19 -7.44 -27.08
C LEU A 117 4.23 -8.33 -28.32
N VAL A 118 4.81 -9.54 -28.19
CA VAL A 118 4.79 -10.56 -29.24
C VAL A 118 3.35 -11.00 -29.53
N GLY A 119 2.50 -10.98 -28.50
CA GLY A 119 1.08 -11.32 -28.61
C GLY A 119 0.85 -12.83 -28.51
N GLU A 120 1.67 -13.53 -27.73
CA GLU A 120 1.47 -14.95 -27.46
C GLU A 120 0.16 -15.17 -26.71
N ASP A 121 -0.71 -16.04 -27.23
CA ASP A 121 -2.00 -16.36 -26.61
C ASP A 121 -1.84 -17.40 -25.49
N VAL A 122 -1.16 -16.99 -24.42
CA VAL A 122 -0.94 -17.83 -23.23
C VAL A 122 -2.27 -18.28 -22.62
N ALA A 123 -3.32 -17.46 -22.69
CA ALA A 123 -4.64 -17.82 -22.17
C ALA A 123 -5.23 -19.04 -22.92
N SER A 124 -5.16 -19.07 -24.25
CA SER A 124 -5.58 -20.21 -25.07
C SER A 124 -4.74 -21.46 -24.80
N ILE A 125 -3.41 -21.30 -24.65
CA ILE A 125 -2.51 -22.42 -24.32
C ILE A 125 -2.94 -23.05 -22.99
N LEU A 126 -3.10 -22.24 -21.94
CA LEU A 126 -3.54 -22.75 -20.63
C LEU A 126 -4.93 -23.37 -20.69
N HIS A 127 -5.85 -22.80 -21.46
CA HIS A 127 -7.18 -23.37 -21.66
C HIS A 127 -7.12 -24.79 -22.27
N SER A 128 -6.25 -25.01 -23.26
CA SER A 128 -6.08 -26.33 -23.89
C SER A 128 -5.52 -27.39 -22.94
N LEU A 129 -4.75 -26.97 -21.93
CA LEU A 129 -4.09 -27.86 -20.97
C LEU A 129 -4.95 -28.22 -19.76
N ARG A 130 -6.08 -27.54 -19.52
CA ARG A 130 -6.92 -27.77 -18.33
C ARG A 130 -7.44 -29.20 -18.19
N GLU A 131 -7.61 -29.91 -19.29
CA GLU A 131 -8.05 -31.32 -19.30
C GLU A 131 -6.88 -32.32 -19.24
N GLU A 132 -5.63 -31.84 -19.36
CA GLU A 132 -4.41 -32.65 -19.37
C GLU A 132 -3.66 -32.63 -18.03
N VAL A 133 -4.00 -31.71 -17.12
CA VAL A 133 -3.32 -31.49 -15.83
C VAL A 133 -4.31 -31.46 -14.67
N ASP A 134 -3.90 -31.95 -13.50
CA ASP A 134 -4.71 -31.89 -12.27
C ASP A 134 -4.64 -30.47 -11.64
N THR A 135 -3.54 -29.77 -11.89
CA THR A 135 -3.24 -28.43 -11.37
C THR A 135 -4.24 -27.37 -11.86
N LYS A 136 -4.78 -26.53 -10.96
CA LYS A 136 -5.58 -25.37 -11.37
C LYS A 136 -4.71 -24.29 -12.03
N LEU A 137 -4.94 -23.99 -13.31
CA LEU A 137 -4.17 -23.00 -14.05
C LEU A 137 -4.80 -21.60 -13.99
N LEU A 138 -4.02 -20.62 -13.54
CA LEU A 138 -4.38 -19.19 -13.47
C LEU A 138 -3.46 -18.37 -14.38
N ILE A 139 -3.92 -17.21 -14.85
CA ILE A 139 -3.12 -16.32 -15.71
C ILE A 139 -3.21 -14.86 -15.30
N VAL A 140 -2.07 -14.20 -15.20
CA VAL A 140 -1.97 -12.76 -14.92
C VAL A 140 -1.12 -12.08 -15.99
N HIS A 141 -1.74 -11.17 -16.73
CA HIS A 141 -1.08 -10.35 -17.74
C HIS A 141 -0.49 -9.08 -17.13
N THR A 142 0.82 -8.86 -17.30
CA THR A 142 1.55 -7.75 -16.63
C THR A 142 2.16 -6.72 -17.60
N GLU A 143 1.37 -6.30 -18.60
CA GLU A 143 1.78 -5.32 -19.61
C GLU A 143 1.92 -3.89 -19.07
N HIS A 144 3.12 -3.56 -18.60
CA HIS A 144 3.39 -2.23 -18.04
C HIS A 144 3.21 -1.08 -19.05
N PHE A 145 3.28 -1.33 -20.36
CA PHE A 145 3.03 -0.27 -21.35
C PHE A 145 1.57 0.16 -21.44
N LYS A 146 0.62 -0.55 -20.81
CA LYS A 146 -0.80 -0.17 -20.73
C LYS A 146 -1.21 0.49 -19.41
N CYS A 147 -0.32 0.55 -18.42
CA CYS A 147 -0.66 1.03 -17.08
C CYS A 147 0.54 1.72 -16.40
N ASN A 148 0.30 2.53 -15.38
CA ASN A 148 1.37 3.29 -14.70
C ASN A 148 1.71 2.76 -13.30
N SER A 149 1.20 1.58 -12.92
CA SER A 149 1.32 1.09 -11.54
C SER A 149 1.35 -0.42 -11.38
N HIS A 150 1.91 -0.88 -10.26
CA HIS A 150 1.82 -2.26 -9.78
C HIS A 150 0.42 -2.65 -9.33
N ILE A 151 -0.47 -1.67 -9.05
CA ILE A 151 -1.85 -1.90 -8.57
C ILE A 151 -2.64 -2.77 -9.56
N ASP A 152 -2.50 -2.55 -10.86
CA ASP A 152 -3.11 -3.38 -11.91
C ASP A 152 -2.75 -4.86 -11.78
N GLY A 153 -1.48 -5.16 -11.46
CA GLY A 153 -1.03 -6.53 -11.22
C GLY A 153 -1.65 -7.14 -9.96
N MET A 154 -1.87 -6.34 -8.90
CA MET A 154 -2.55 -6.79 -7.69
C MET A 154 -4.02 -7.13 -7.98
N GLU A 155 -4.72 -6.24 -8.67
CA GLU A 155 -6.12 -6.40 -9.07
C GLU A 155 -6.33 -7.66 -9.92
N LYS A 156 -5.50 -7.84 -10.95
CA LYS A 156 -5.55 -9.01 -11.82
C LYS A 156 -5.26 -10.30 -11.06
N THR A 157 -4.25 -10.31 -10.18
CA THR A 157 -3.95 -11.48 -9.33
C THR A 157 -5.11 -11.83 -8.42
N LEU A 158 -5.69 -10.85 -7.72
CA LEU A 158 -6.85 -11.09 -6.84
C LEU A 158 -8.06 -11.60 -7.63
N ALA A 159 -8.35 -11.01 -8.80
CA ALA A 159 -9.46 -11.44 -9.65
C ALA A 159 -9.34 -12.91 -10.07
N GLN A 160 -8.12 -13.38 -10.36
CA GLN A 160 -7.88 -14.77 -10.75
C GLN A 160 -8.22 -15.79 -9.65
N LEU A 161 -8.21 -15.37 -8.38
CA LEU A 161 -8.53 -16.28 -7.27
C LEU A 161 -9.97 -16.80 -7.32
N ALA A 162 -10.88 -16.09 -8.00
CA ALA A 162 -12.24 -16.57 -8.23
C ALA A 162 -12.29 -17.92 -8.96
N TYR A 163 -11.31 -18.23 -9.81
CA TYR A 163 -11.22 -19.52 -10.52
C TYR A 163 -10.87 -20.70 -9.62
N LEU A 164 -10.36 -20.44 -8.41
CA LEU A 164 -10.07 -21.47 -7.42
C LEU A 164 -11.27 -21.75 -6.50
N MET A 165 -12.31 -20.93 -6.58
CA MET A 165 -13.47 -21.01 -5.70
C MET A 165 -14.42 -22.13 -6.13
N GLU A 166 -14.96 -22.85 -5.16
CA GLU A 166 -15.95 -23.90 -5.37
C GLU A 166 -17.31 -23.40 -4.89
N THR A 167 -18.42 -23.85 -5.48
CA THR A 167 -19.75 -23.49 -4.98
C THR A 167 -20.03 -24.22 -3.65
N LYS A 168 -20.20 -23.47 -2.57
CA LYS A 168 -20.51 -23.99 -1.23
C LYS A 168 -21.90 -23.58 -0.78
N ARG A 169 -22.40 -24.26 0.27
CA ARG A 169 -23.62 -23.85 0.96
C ARG A 169 -23.34 -22.58 1.76
N LYS A 170 -24.12 -21.53 1.50
CA LYS A 170 -24.02 -20.25 2.22
C LYS A 170 -24.35 -20.42 3.71
N LYS A 171 -23.54 -19.79 4.56
CA LYS A 171 -23.73 -19.57 5.98
C LYS A 171 -24.21 -18.13 6.15
N GLU A 172 -25.39 -17.94 6.73
CA GLU A 172 -26.02 -16.61 6.87
C GLU A 172 -25.20 -15.64 7.73
N LYS A 173 -24.42 -16.16 8.68
CA LYS A 173 -23.57 -15.40 9.59
C LYS A 173 -22.08 -15.56 9.28
N ALA A 174 -21.72 -15.49 8.01
CA ALA A 174 -20.32 -15.52 7.59
C ALA A 174 -20.02 -14.46 6.53
N VAL A 175 -18.86 -13.82 6.63
CA VAL A 175 -18.39 -12.82 5.68
C VAL A 175 -16.95 -13.06 5.25
N ASN A 176 -16.58 -12.49 4.11
CA ASN A 176 -15.18 -12.37 3.71
C ASN A 176 -14.73 -10.91 3.80
N ILE A 177 -13.50 -10.68 4.23
CA ILE A 177 -12.84 -9.37 4.14
C ILE A 177 -11.87 -9.40 2.96
N LEU A 178 -12.08 -8.55 1.96
CA LEU A 178 -11.32 -8.56 0.71
C LEU A 178 -10.46 -7.29 0.58
N GLY A 179 -9.16 -7.45 0.32
CA GLY A 179 -8.21 -6.34 0.11
C GLY A 179 -7.38 -5.96 1.34
N PHE A 180 -7.50 -6.69 2.45
CA PHE A 180 -6.68 -6.43 3.64
C PHE A 180 -5.31 -7.08 3.51
N LYS A 181 -4.28 -6.29 3.20
CA LYS A 181 -2.90 -6.73 2.89
C LYS A 181 -1.91 -6.68 4.06
N TYR A 182 -2.43 -6.48 5.27
CA TYR A 182 -1.66 -6.35 6.50
C TYR A 182 -1.90 -7.55 7.42
N GLU A 183 -1.01 -7.75 8.39
CA GLU A 183 -1.29 -8.63 9.52
C GLU A 183 -2.20 -7.91 10.53
N GLY A 184 -3.00 -8.69 11.27
CA GLY A 184 -3.78 -8.15 12.39
C GLY A 184 -5.16 -7.61 12.02
N VAL A 185 -5.83 -8.24 11.06
CA VAL A 185 -7.22 -7.89 10.71
C VAL A 185 -8.14 -8.03 11.93
N GLU A 186 -7.83 -8.96 12.82
CA GLU A 186 -8.59 -9.28 14.03
C GLU A 186 -8.55 -8.15 15.07
N GLN A 187 -7.62 -7.20 14.94
CA GLN A 187 -7.54 -6.02 15.80
C GLN A 187 -8.22 -4.78 15.21
N THR A 188 -8.84 -4.90 14.03
CA THR A 188 -9.54 -3.80 13.38
C THR A 188 -10.95 -3.63 13.95
N GLU A 189 -11.46 -2.41 13.94
CA GLU A 189 -12.81 -2.08 14.42
C GLU A 189 -13.87 -2.90 13.67
N LEU A 190 -13.75 -3.00 12.34
CA LEU A 190 -14.68 -3.79 11.53
C LEU A 190 -14.73 -5.25 12.01
N TYR A 191 -13.58 -5.88 12.19
CA TYR A 191 -13.52 -7.28 12.59
C TYR A 191 -14.14 -7.49 13.98
N VAL A 192 -13.75 -6.66 14.96
CA VAL A 192 -14.27 -6.74 16.34
C VAL A 192 -15.78 -6.52 16.36
N LEU A 193 -16.30 -5.56 15.58
CA LEU A 193 -17.74 -5.31 15.48
C LEU A 193 -18.51 -6.50 14.89
N LEU A 194 -17.94 -7.18 13.90
CA LEU A 194 -18.55 -8.38 13.31
C LEU A 194 -18.55 -9.56 14.30
N GLU A 195 -17.43 -9.78 14.99
CA GLU A 195 -17.29 -10.84 16.00
C GLU A 195 -18.24 -10.64 17.19
N ASP A 196 -18.37 -9.40 17.68
CA ASP A 196 -19.31 -9.03 18.76
C ASP A 196 -20.78 -9.34 18.42
N GLU A 197 -21.16 -9.27 17.13
CA GLU A 197 -22.50 -9.62 16.65
C GLU A 197 -22.62 -11.12 16.27
N GLY A 198 -21.58 -11.90 16.51
CA GLY A 198 -21.52 -13.34 16.23
C GLY A 198 -21.45 -13.66 14.74
N ILE A 199 -20.83 -12.80 13.94
CA ILE A 199 -20.56 -13.01 12.51
C ILE A 199 -19.17 -13.62 12.35
N ASP A 200 -19.10 -14.74 11.65
CA ASP A 200 -17.86 -15.46 11.31
C ASP A 200 -17.12 -14.74 10.18
N VAL A 201 -15.85 -14.40 10.37
CA VAL A 201 -15.00 -13.91 9.28
C VAL A 201 -14.31 -15.12 8.67
N ALA A 202 -14.95 -15.71 7.64
CA ALA A 202 -14.53 -16.98 7.06
C ALA A 202 -13.19 -16.88 6.34
N MET A 203 -12.86 -15.72 5.77
CA MET A 203 -11.64 -15.50 5.02
C MET A 203 -11.27 -14.02 4.99
N THR A 204 -9.96 -13.74 5.04
CA THR A 204 -9.39 -12.42 4.76
C THR A 204 -8.37 -12.52 3.64
N ILE A 205 -8.62 -11.88 2.50
CA ILE A 205 -7.72 -11.87 1.34
C ILE A 205 -6.97 -10.53 1.25
N PRO A 206 -5.67 -10.51 0.87
CA PRO A 206 -4.86 -11.68 0.55
C PRO A 206 -4.13 -12.31 1.75
N THR A 207 -4.18 -11.76 2.96
CA THR A 207 -3.31 -12.16 4.09
C THR A 207 -3.43 -13.65 4.49
N LYS A 208 -2.33 -14.40 4.29
CA LYS A 208 -2.09 -15.79 4.79
C LYS A 208 -3.23 -16.76 4.46
N VAL A 209 -3.62 -16.77 3.19
CA VAL A 209 -4.64 -17.69 2.67
C VAL A 209 -3.99 -18.89 2.00
N THR A 210 -4.71 -20.01 1.99
CA THR A 210 -4.36 -21.20 1.21
C THR A 210 -5.37 -21.40 0.08
N ILE A 211 -5.01 -22.18 -0.94
CA ILE A 211 -5.93 -22.57 -2.02
C ILE A 211 -7.20 -23.21 -1.45
N GLU A 212 -7.08 -23.99 -0.37
CA GLU A 212 -8.22 -24.62 0.31
C GLU A 212 -9.15 -23.58 0.95
N SER A 213 -8.59 -22.58 1.66
CA SER A 213 -9.41 -21.51 2.23
C SER A 213 -10.11 -20.66 1.15
N ILE A 214 -9.44 -20.43 0.01
CA ILE A 214 -10.03 -19.73 -1.13
C ILE A 214 -11.17 -20.56 -1.72
N ALA A 215 -11.02 -21.89 -1.84
CA ALA A 215 -12.07 -22.78 -2.33
C ALA A 215 -13.36 -22.71 -1.50
N GLU A 216 -13.24 -22.48 -0.19
CA GLU A 216 -14.36 -22.38 0.77
C GLU A 216 -14.98 -20.98 0.89
N ALA A 217 -14.36 -19.96 0.27
CA ALA A 217 -14.76 -18.55 0.38
C ALA A 217 -16.22 -18.27 0.00
N THR A 218 -16.81 -19.10 -0.85
CA THR A 218 -18.18 -18.91 -1.34
C THR A 218 -19.25 -19.31 -0.32
N SER A 219 -18.85 -19.88 0.82
CA SER A 219 -19.74 -20.18 1.94
C SER A 219 -20.21 -18.92 2.68
N SER A 220 -19.62 -17.75 2.43
CA SER A 220 -19.98 -16.48 3.05
C SER A 220 -21.25 -15.86 2.46
N ALA A 221 -21.99 -15.13 3.28
CA ALA A 221 -23.18 -14.38 2.89
C ALA A 221 -22.85 -13.02 2.25
N LEU A 222 -21.72 -12.40 2.62
CA LEU A 222 -21.33 -11.06 2.18
C LEU A 222 -19.81 -10.96 2.01
N ASN A 223 -19.38 -10.20 1.00
CA ASN A 223 -18.00 -9.74 0.87
C ASN A 223 -17.87 -8.27 1.32
N ILE A 224 -16.88 -7.95 2.15
CA ILE A 224 -16.60 -6.58 2.57
C ILE A 224 -15.26 -6.17 1.97
N VAL A 225 -15.29 -5.26 1.00
CA VAL A 225 -14.10 -4.84 0.24
C VAL A 225 -13.48 -3.63 0.92
N VAL A 226 -12.28 -3.79 1.48
CA VAL A 226 -11.59 -2.75 2.28
C VAL A 226 -10.47 -2.03 1.52
N ASP A 227 -10.10 -2.53 0.34
CA ASP A 227 -9.16 -1.90 -0.59
C ASP A 227 -9.65 -2.14 -2.03
N ALA A 228 -9.59 -1.10 -2.87
CA ALA A 228 -10.10 -1.12 -4.24
C ALA A 228 -9.44 -2.22 -5.09
N THR A 229 -8.22 -2.64 -4.75
CA THR A 229 -7.51 -3.74 -5.41
C THR A 229 -8.31 -5.05 -5.43
N ALA A 230 -9.22 -5.26 -4.48
CA ALA A 230 -10.03 -6.47 -4.41
C ALA A 230 -11.44 -6.32 -5.02
N LEU A 231 -11.82 -5.14 -5.54
CA LEU A 231 -13.11 -4.93 -6.20
C LEU A 231 -13.34 -5.87 -7.41
N PRO A 232 -12.34 -6.13 -8.28
CA PRO A 232 -12.52 -7.09 -9.37
C PRO A 232 -12.86 -8.50 -8.87
N LEU A 233 -12.24 -8.97 -7.78
CA LEU A 233 -12.56 -10.25 -7.16
C LEU A 233 -13.99 -10.25 -6.60
N ALA A 234 -14.39 -9.21 -5.87
CA ALA A 234 -15.73 -9.11 -5.31
C ALA A 234 -16.82 -9.14 -6.40
N LYS A 235 -16.61 -8.41 -7.51
CA LYS A 235 -17.50 -8.44 -8.69
C LYS A 235 -17.56 -9.82 -9.33
N ALA A 236 -16.42 -10.52 -9.45
CA ALA A 236 -16.41 -11.89 -9.95
C ALA A 236 -17.20 -12.83 -9.03
N MET A 237 -17.07 -12.68 -7.71
CA MET A 237 -17.82 -13.47 -6.73
C MET A 237 -19.32 -13.20 -6.76
N GLU A 238 -19.72 -11.93 -6.96
CA GLU A 238 -21.11 -11.55 -7.14
C GLU A 238 -21.70 -12.18 -8.41
N GLN A 239 -20.99 -12.07 -9.54
CA GLN A 239 -21.44 -12.60 -10.83
C GLN A 239 -21.52 -14.14 -10.85
N GLN A 240 -20.53 -14.82 -10.28
CA GLN A 240 -20.40 -16.28 -10.38
C GLN A 240 -21.11 -17.03 -9.25
N PHE A 241 -21.11 -16.48 -8.03
CA PHE A 241 -21.62 -17.15 -6.82
C PHE A 241 -22.77 -16.40 -6.14
N GLN A 242 -23.21 -15.27 -6.71
CA GLN A 242 -24.30 -14.44 -6.20
C GLN A 242 -24.03 -13.95 -4.76
N ILE A 243 -22.78 -13.68 -4.44
CA ILE A 243 -22.38 -13.16 -3.11
C ILE A 243 -22.27 -11.64 -3.25
N PRO A 244 -23.16 -10.86 -2.62
CA PRO A 244 -23.11 -9.40 -2.69
C PRO A 244 -21.82 -8.88 -2.04
N TYR A 245 -21.50 -7.62 -2.32
CA TYR A 245 -20.39 -6.95 -1.67
C TYR A 245 -20.72 -5.53 -1.23
N VAL A 246 -20.04 -5.06 -0.18
CA VAL A 246 -20.01 -3.66 0.25
C VAL A 246 -18.61 -3.09 -0.04
N ASP A 247 -18.55 -2.00 -0.80
CA ASP A 247 -17.29 -1.26 -1.08
C ASP A 247 -16.96 -0.30 0.07
N PHE A 248 -16.43 -0.87 1.15
CA PHE A 248 -15.99 -0.14 2.33
C PHE A 248 -14.82 0.79 2.00
N GLY A 249 -13.87 0.29 1.20
CA GLY A 249 -12.71 1.02 0.71
C GLY A 249 -11.75 1.52 1.80
N MET A 250 -10.80 2.37 1.39
CA MET A 250 -9.83 3.00 2.28
C MET A 250 -10.18 4.46 2.64
N GLY A 251 -11.45 4.83 2.49
CA GLY A 251 -11.92 6.20 2.68
C GLY A 251 -11.78 6.73 4.11
N LEU A 252 -11.79 8.05 4.23
CA LEU A 252 -11.78 8.81 5.48
C LEU A 252 -13.08 9.62 5.70
N ASP A 253 -14.00 9.54 4.75
CA ASP A 253 -15.31 10.21 4.79
C ASP A 253 -16.25 9.50 5.78
N LEU A 254 -16.72 10.22 6.79
CA LEU A 254 -17.48 9.65 7.90
C LEU A 254 -18.85 9.16 7.45
N ASP A 255 -19.50 9.87 6.55
CA ASP A 255 -20.82 9.52 6.04
C ASP A 255 -20.74 8.23 5.21
N ARG A 256 -19.70 8.09 4.38
CA ARG A 256 -19.41 6.87 3.63
C ARG A 256 -19.13 5.70 4.57
N ILE A 257 -18.30 5.89 5.60
CA ILE A 257 -18.01 4.85 6.60
C ILE A 257 -19.31 4.41 7.30
N ALA A 258 -20.12 5.35 7.77
CA ALA A 258 -21.40 5.08 8.42
C ALA A 258 -22.38 4.33 7.50
N ASN A 259 -22.48 4.76 6.23
CA ASN A 259 -23.32 4.11 5.22
C ASN A 259 -22.85 2.69 4.92
N CYS A 260 -21.54 2.43 4.82
CA CYS A 260 -21.01 1.08 4.63
C CYS A 260 -21.37 0.16 5.80
N TYR A 261 -21.23 0.64 7.04
CA TYR A 261 -21.67 -0.13 8.21
C TYR A 261 -23.17 -0.38 8.22
N LYS A 262 -23.98 0.60 7.78
CA LYS A 262 -25.42 0.42 7.63
C LYS A 262 -25.76 -0.65 6.60
N GLU A 263 -25.12 -0.63 5.43
CA GLU A 263 -25.30 -1.66 4.40
C GLU A 263 -24.91 -3.05 4.93
N ILE A 264 -23.78 -3.17 5.63
CA ILE A 264 -23.38 -4.41 6.31
C ILE A 264 -24.45 -4.86 7.31
N SER A 265 -24.98 -3.92 8.10
CA SER A 265 -26.04 -4.17 9.08
C SER A 265 -27.30 -4.73 8.42
N ASP A 266 -27.72 -4.12 7.31
CA ASP A 266 -28.92 -4.47 6.55
C ASP A 266 -28.77 -5.84 5.87
N TYR A 267 -27.61 -6.13 5.27
CA TYR A 267 -27.33 -7.42 4.63
C TYR A 267 -27.30 -8.58 5.62
N LEU A 268 -26.72 -8.38 6.80
CA LEU A 268 -26.53 -9.44 7.80
C LEU A 268 -27.67 -9.52 8.82
N GLY A 269 -28.60 -8.57 8.82
CA GLY A 269 -29.69 -8.50 9.79
C GLY A 269 -29.20 -8.28 11.23
N ILE A 270 -28.09 -7.57 11.40
CA ILE A 270 -27.50 -7.21 12.71
C ILE A 270 -27.87 -5.78 13.09
N ALA A 271 -27.67 -5.39 14.35
CA ALA A 271 -28.10 -4.10 14.88
C ALA A 271 -26.92 -3.20 15.24
N LEU A 272 -26.21 -2.68 14.24
CA LEU A 272 -25.02 -1.82 14.46
C LEU A 272 -25.35 -0.34 14.70
N HIS A 273 -26.56 0.14 14.32
CA HIS A 273 -26.90 1.57 14.25
C HIS A 273 -26.43 2.41 15.44
N LYS A 274 -26.72 1.97 16.67
CA LYS A 274 -26.36 2.75 17.87
C LYS A 274 -24.83 2.85 18.06
N LYS A 275 -24.10 1.74 17.87
CA LYS A 275 -22.63 1.72 17.97
C LYS A 275 -21.99 2.63 16.92
N ILE A 276 -22.55 2.65 15.71
CA ILE A 276 -22.09 3.48 14.59
C ILE A 276 -22.35 4.96 14.85
N GLU A 277 -23.52 5.32 15.36
CA GLU A 277 -23.87 6.69 15.72
C GLU A 277 -22.98 7.23 16.85
N GLU A 278 -22.72 6.43 17.88
CA GLU A 278 -21.79 6.80 18.97
C GLU A 278 -20.37 7.07 18.43
N LYS A 279 -19.85 6.16 17.59
CA LYS A 279 -18.53 6.33 16.95
C LYS A 279 -18.46 7.52 16.01
N TYR A 280 -19.49 7.72 15.18
CA TYR A 280 -19.58 8.86 14.28
C TYR A 280 -19.45 10.17 15.04
N ASN A 281 -20.26 10.34 16.10
CA ASN A 281 -20.25 11.56 16.91
C ASN A 281 -18.90 11.75 17.63
N GLU A 282 -18.29 10.67 18.14
CA GLU A 282 -16.96 10.73 18.75
C GLU A 282 -15.89 11.25 17.77
N VAL A 283 -15.86 10.71 16.54
CA VAL A 283 -14.89 11.14 15.53
C VAL A 283 -15.20 12.54 15.02
N ALA A 284 -16.47 12.89 14.79
CA ALA A 284 -16.87 14.23 14.38
C ALA A 284 -16.47 15.30 15.41
N ASP A 285 -16.72 15.05 16.70
CA ASP A 285 -16.28 15.90 17.81
C ASP A 285 -14.76 16.06 17.83
N ARG A 286 -14.02 15.00 17.48
CA ARG A 286 -12.56 15.03 17.42
C ARG A 286 -12.07 15.87 16.25
N MET A 287 -12.70 15.74 15.08
CA MET A 287 -12.40 16.55 13.88
C MET A 287 -12.60 18.05 14.14
N GLU A 288 -13.74 18.44 14.72
CA GLU A 288 -14.04 19.85 15.06
C GLU A 288 -12.99 20.45 16.01
N LYS A 289 -12.52 19.66 16.99
CA LYS A 289 -11.48 20.10 17.93
C LYS A 289 -10.13 20.34 17.26
N VAL A 290 -9.77 19.58 16.22
CA VAL A 290 -8.48 19.73 15.53
C VAL A 290 -8.52 20.74 14.39
N GLU A 291 -9.69 20.96 13.78
CA GLU A 291 -9.90 21.90 12.68
C GLU A 291 -9.35 23.30 13.01
N ASN A 292 -9.65 23.81 14.21
CA ASN A 292 -9.17 25.13 14.65
C ASN A 292 -7.64 25.28 14.62
N GLY A 293 -6.89 24.21 14.87
CA GLY A 293 -5.43 24.20 14.83
C GLY A 293 -4.84 24.01 13.42
N LEU A 294 -5.67 23.55 12.48
CA LEU A 294 -5.28 23.20 11.11
C LEU A 294 -5.82 24.20 10.08
N GLN A 295 -6.71 25.10 10.48
CA GLN A 295 -7.33 26.08 9.60
C GLN A 295 -6.28 26.90 8.83
N GLY A 296 -6.35 26.85 7.49
CA GLY A 296 -5.45 27.56 6.57
C GLY A 296 -4.04 26.98 6.50
N LYS A 297 -3.76 25.86 7.17
CA LYS A 297 -2.48 25.17 7.06
C LYS A 297 -2.34 24.51 5.71
N THR A 298 -1.18 24.69 5.09
CA THR A 298 -0.91 24.23 3.73
C THR A 298 -0.18 22.89 3.73
N PHE A 299 -0.42 22.04 2.73
CA PHE A 299 0.26 20.75 2.66
C PHE A 299 0.67 20.30 1.27
N ILE A 300 1.63 19.37 1.24
CA ILE A 300 1.94 18.50 0.10
C ILE A 300 1.48 17.09 0.46
N TYR A 301 0.74 16.45 -0.44
CA TYR A 301 0.43 15.04 -0.37
C TYR A 301 1.37 14.25 -1.28
N GLY A 302 2.08 13.24 -0.77
CA GLY A 302 3.02 12.45 -1.56
C GLY A 302 3.51 11.15 -0.94
N ASN A 303 3.44 10.05 -1.70
CA ASN A 303 3.88 8.70 -1.26
C ASN A 303 3.16 8.21 0.02
N THR A 304 1.82 8.31 0.05
CA THR A 304 1.01 7.71 1.12
C THR A 304 0.25 6.48 0.60
N PRO A 305 -0.24 5.59 1.49
CA PRO A 305 -1.02 4.41 1.09
C PRO A 305 -2.47 4.72 0.72
N PHE A 306 -2.97 5.94 0.94
CA PHE A 306 -4.36 6.31 0.69
C PHE A 306 -4.60 6.74 -0.76
N ASP A 307 -5.87 6.88 -1.14
CA ASP A 307 -6.21 7.58 -2.37
C ASP A 307 -5.87 9.08 -2.24
N CYS A 308 -5.21 9.64 -3.24
CA CYS A 308 -4.66 11.00 -3.17
C CYS A 308 -5.72 12.09 -3.11
N PHE A 309 -6.87 11.90 -3.76
CA PHE A 309 -7.94 12.89 -3.76
C PHE A 309 -8.83 12.74 -2.54
N ALA A 310 -9.20 11.50 -2.18
CA ALA A 310 -10.01 11.26 -0.99
C ALA A 310 -9.28 11.72 0.30
N PHE A 311 -7.98 11.43 0.42
CA PHE A 311 -7.20 11.89 1.57
C PHE A 311 -7.06 13.42 1.61
N SER A 312 -6.85 14.05 0.44
CA SER A 312 -6.74 15.51 0.37
C SER A 312 -8.08 16.19 0.67
N GLU A 313 -9.21 15.61 0.26
CA GLU A 313 -10.54 16.09 0.60
C GLU A 313 -10.79 16.03 2.11
N PHE A 314 -10.44 14.92 2.76
CA PHE A 314 -10.48 14.80 4.22
C PHE A 314 -9.64 15.88 4.93
N LEU A 315 -8.41 16.14 4.48
CA LEU A 315 -7.60 17.21 5.06
C LEU A 315 -8.22 18.60 4.84
N MET A 316 -8.92 18.80 3.72
CA MET A 316 -9.66 20.03 3.45
C MET A 316 -10.92 20.18 4.33
N GLU A 317 -11.49 19.09 4.83
CA GLU A 317 -12.54 19.13 5.86
C GLU A 317 -11.98 19.51 7.22
N LEU A 318 -10.71 19.16 7.50
CA LEU A 318 -9.98 19.65 8.67
C LEU A 318 -9.46 21.09 8.52
N GLY A 319 -9.88 21.82 7.48
CA GLY A 319 -9.50 23.22 7.26
C GLY A 319 -8.15 23.44 6.57
N MET A 320 -7.47 22.39 6.10
CA MET A 320 -6.17 22.50 5.43
C MET A 320 -6.30 22.79 3.92
N GLU A 321 -5.23 23.32 3.32
CA GLU A 321 -5.18 23.68 1.90
C GLU A 321 -4.09 22.91 1.13
N PRO A 322 -4.43 22.11 0.10
CA PRO A 322 -3.43 21.42 -0.69
C PRO A 322 -2.66 22.40 -1.59
N LEU A 323 -1.34 22.32 -1.58
CA LEU A 323 -0.48 22.99 -2.57
C LEU A 323 -0.10 22.04 -3.71
N ILE A 324 0.21 20.79 -3.37
CA ILE A 324 0.55 19.74 -4.31
C ILE A 324 -0.16 18.45 -3.90
N ILE A 325 -0.79 17.81 -4.87
CA ILE A 325 -1.29 16.44 -4.75
C ILE A 325 -0.48 15.58 -5.73
N GLN A 326 0.35 14.68 -5.19
CA GLN A 326 0.99 13.67 -6.02
C GLN A 326 0.01 12.53 -6.29
N CYS A 327 -0.35 12.39 -7.55
CA CYS A 327 -1.25 11.37 -8.05
C CYS A 327 -0.45 10.28 -8.77
N ARG A 328 -0.66 9.02 -8.40
CA ARG A 328 -0.01 7.89 -9.07
C ARG A 328 -0.65 7.61 -10.42
N GLU A 329 -1.97 7.60 -10.44
CA GLU A 329 -2.84 7.35 -11.58
C GLU A 329 -4.15 8.09 -11.37
N LEU A 330 -4.60 8.79 -12.40
CA LEU A 330 -5.87 9.50 -12.40
C LEU A 330 -6.97 8.53 -12.82
N LEU A 331 -7.84 8.21 -11.88
CA LEU A 331 -8.97 7.31 -12.08
C LEU A 331 -10.24 8.11 -12.43
N PRO A 332 -11.19 7.54 -13.19
CA PRO A 332 -12.46 8.20 -13.47
C PRO A 332 -13.23 8.65 -12.22
N SER A 333 -13.12 7.88 -11.12
CA SER A 333 -13.75 8.20 -9.82
C SER A 333 -13.22 9.47 -9.17
N HIS A 334 -12.04 9.97 -9.56
CA HIS A 334 -11.47 11.21 -9.00
C HIS A 334 -12.19 12.47 -9.49
N GLY A 335 -12.87 12.41 -10.64
CA GLY A 335 -13.47 13.58 -11.27
C GLY A 335 -14.44 14.35 -10.38
N GLU A 336 -15.24 13.65 -9.58
CA GLU A 336 -16.19 14.29 -8.65
C GLU A 336 -15.47 15.08 -7.54
N VAL A 337 -14.44 14.48 -6.93
CA VAL A 337 -13.63 15.11 -5.88
C VAL A 337 -12.91 16.34 -6.44
N MET A 338 -12.31 16.20 -7.64
CA MET A 338 -11.64 17.30 -8.33
C MET A 338 -12.58 18.49 -8.58
N MET A 339 -13.81 18.22 -9.04
CA MET A 339 -14.82 19.26 -9.25
C MET A 339 -15.24 19.93 -7.95
N ARG A 340 -15.41 19.18 -6.86
CA ARG A 340 -15.70 19.75 -5.53
C ARG A 340 -14.57 20.66 -5.04
N MET A 341 -13.30 20.26 -5.23
CA MET A 341 -12.14 21.10 -4.91
C MET A 341 -12.17 22.43 -5.69
N LEU A 342 -12.40 22.37 -7.01
CA LEU A 342 -12.47 23.56 -7.85
C LEU A 342 -13.63 24.49 -7.47
N ASN A 343 -14.80 23.94 -7.14
CA ASN A 343 -15.95 24.72 -6.66
C ASN A 343 -15.69 25.43 -5.32
N ARG A 344 -14.80 24.86 -4.50
CA ARG A 344 -14.28 25.49 -3.26
C ARG A 344 -13.13 26.48 -3.54
N HIS A 345 -12.84 26.79 -4.80
CA HIS A 345 -11.72 27.64 -5.24
C HIS A 345 -10.34 27.07 -4.86
N VAL A 346 -10.23 25.76 -4.67
CA VAL A 346 -8.99 25.06 -4.37
C VAL A 346 -8.40 24.50 -5.67
N ASN A 347 -7.24 25.01 -6.07
CA ASN A 347 -6.60 24.68 -7.35
C ASN A 347 -5.11 24.26 -7.15
N PRO A 348 -4.84 23.12 -6.50
CA PRO A 348 -3.48 22.65 -6.24
C PRO A 348 -2.75 22.27 -7.53
N TYR A 349 -1.43 22.08 -7.45
CA TYR A 349 -0.68 21.42 -8.51
C TYR A 349 -0.87 19.90 -8.41
N ILE A 350 -1.25 19.26 -9.52
CA ILE A 350 -1.36 17.81 -9.62
C ILE A 350 -0.14 17.29 -10.36
N LEU A 351 0.62 16.43 -9.69
CA LEU A 351 1.89 15.92 -10.20
C LEU A 351 1.90 14.41 -10.18
N ARG A 352 2.59 13.80 -11.16
CA ARG A 352 2.81 12.36 -11.13
C ARG A 352 3.64 12.02 -9.89
N MET A 353 3.20 11.02 -9.15
CA MET A 353 3.96 10.48 -8.03
C MET A 353 5.27 9.88 -8.55
N ALA A 354 6.33 10.69 -8.53
CA ALA A 354 7.66 10.29 -8.96
C ALA A 354 8.70 11.24 -8.37
N ASN A 355 9.79 10.65 -7.90
CA ASN A 355 11.04 11.32 -7.52
C ASN A 355 10.88 12.49 -6.54
N VAL A 356 11.22 12.20 -5.30
CA VAL A 356 11.17 13.14 -4.18
C VAL A 356 12.23 14.26 -4.34
N ALA A 357 13.37 13.99 -4.98
CA ALA A 357 14.45 14.97 -5.10
C ALA A 357 14.07 16.24 -5.91
N PRO A 358 13.36 16.17 -7.04
CA PRO A 358 12.79 17.34 -7.70
C PRO A 358 11.91 18.20 -6.78
N LEU A 359 11.06 17.59 -5.93
CA LEU A 359 10.19 18.34 -5.02
C LEU A 359 10.98 19.20 -4.02
N ARG A 360 12.15 18.74 -3.59
CA ARG A 360 13.01 19.52 -2.67
C ARG A 360 13.37 20.91 -3.19
N ARG A 361 13.40 21.10 -4.52
CA ARG A 361 13.72 22.40 -5.14
C ARG A 361 12.60 23.43 -5.00
N ILE A 362 11.38 23.00 -4.72
CA ILE A 362 10.20 23.86 -4.64
C ILE A 362 9.70 24.08 -3.21
N TYR A 363 10.20 23.31 -2.22
CA TYR A 363 9.87 23.49 -0.81
C TYR A 363 10.12 24.92 -0.32
N GLY A 364 11.28 25.51 -0.63
CA GLY A 364 11.57 26.90 -0.25
C GLY A 364 10.70 27.96 -0.94
N THR A 365 10.06 27.63 -2.06
CA THR A 365 9.16 28.52 -2.80
C THR A 365 7.73 28.40 -2.29
N LEU A 366 7.22 27.17 -2.16
CA LEU A 366 5.85 26.88 -1.75
C LEU A 366 5.65 27.01 -0.24
N LYS A 367 6.68 26.69 0.55
CA LYS A 367 6.67 26.72 2.03
C LYS A 367 5.43 26.07 2.65
N PRO A 368 5.14 24.78 2.32
CA PRO A 368 4.03 24.08 2.96
C PRO A 368 4.26 23.97 4.47
N ASP A 369 3.19 23.94 5.25
CA ASP A 369 3.28 23.61 6.68
C ASP A 369 3.54 22.11 6.88
N TYR A 370 2.91 21.26 6.05
CA TYR A 370 2.93 19.80 6.19
C TYR A 370 3.33 19.06 4.91
N TYR A 371 3.98 17.90 5.09
CA TYR A 371 4.19 16.90 4.05
C TYR A 371 3.59 15.57 4.52
N PHE A 372 2.54 15.11 3.87
CA PHE A 372 1.92 13.81 4.14
C PHE A 372 2.57 12.74 3.26
N GLY A 373 3.33 11.84 3.90
CA GLY A 373 3.95 10.64 3.35
C GLY A 373 5.49 10.63 3.43
N HIS A 374 6.12 9.75 2.67
CA HIS A 374 7.56 9.47 2.79
C HIS A 374 8.45 10.46 2.05
N GLU A 375 9.29 11.16 2.81
CA GLU A 375 10.40 12.02 2.43
C GLU A 375 11.46 11.99 3.56
N SER A 376 12.64 12.57 3.35
CA SER A 376 13.66 12.76 4.37
C SER A 376 13.23 13.81 5.40
N PRO A 377 13.09 13.44 6.70
CA PRO A 377 12.76 14.40 7.76
C PRO A 377 13.76 15.56 7.86
N MET A 378 15.05 15.26 7.61
CA MET A 378 16.13 16.25 7.63
C MET A 378 16.04 17.26 6.48
N GLU A 379 15.51 16.87 5.32
CA GLU A 379 15.28 17.82 4.22
C GLU A 379 14.05 18.69 4.48
N LEU A 380 12.99 18.12 5.03
CA LEU A 380 11.77 18.85 5.38
C LEU A 380 12.00 19.88 6.49
N SER A 381 12.75 19.52 7.54
CA SER A 381 13.03 20.40 8.67
C SER A 381 13.83 21.65 8.29
N LYS A 382 14.72 21.58 7.28
CA LYS A 382 15.41 22.75 6.70
C LYS A 382 14.45 23.81 6.16
N HIS A 383 13.25 23.38 5.79
CA HIS A 383 12.19 24.22 5.25
C HIS A 383 11.05 24.46 6.25
N HIS A 384 11.18 24.00 7.50
CA HIS A 384 10.15 24.07 8.54
C HIS A 384 8.85 23.36 8.14
N ILE A 385 8.98 22.23 7.42
CA ILE A 385 7.85 21.40 7.00
C ILE A 385 7.75 20.22 7.97
N THR A 386 6.58 20.02 8.57
CA THR A 386 6.31 18.85 9.43
C THR A 386 5.94 17.65 8.57
N GLN A 387 6.63 16.53 8.77
CA GLN A 387 6.31 15.29 8.07
C GLN A 387 5.25 14.51 8.85
N ILE A 388 4.28 13.93 8.14
CA ILE A 388 3.30 13.03 8.73
C ILE A 388 3.26 11.77 7.88
N VAL A 389 3.52 10.61 8.50
CA VAL A 389 3.51 9.30 7.83
C VAL A 389 2.31 8.50 8.32
N THR A 390 1.56 7.89 7.39
CA THR A 390 0.25 7.28 7.67
C THR A 390 0.18 5.78 7.35
N ASP A 391 1.34 5.10 7.28
CA ASP A 391 1.40 3.66 6.95
C ASP A 391 0.66 2.78 7.97
N THR A 392 0.73 3.16 9.25
CA THR A 392 0.03 2.45 10.33
C THR A 392 -1.47 2.70 10.29
N CYS A 393 -1.89 3.91 9.90
CA CYS A 393 -3.31 4.27 9.73
C CYS A 393 -3.97 3.42 8.64
N ALA A 394 -3.24 3.07 7.58
CA ALA A 394 -3.75 2.22 6.50
C ALA A 394 -4.12 0.79 6.94
N LYS A 395 -3.60 0.33 8.09
CA LYS A 395 -3.93 -0.98 8.67
C LYS A 395 -5.26 -1.02 9.40
N LYS A 396 -5.90 0.14 9.61
CA LYS A 396 -7.18 0.29 10.31
C LYS A 396 -8.35 0.15 9.35
N ILE A 397 -9.56 -0.12 9.86
CA ILE A 397 -10.79 -0.15 9.05
C ILE A 397 -11.91 0.55 9.82
N GLY A 398 -12.68 1.43 9.17
CA GLY A 398 -13.78 2.14 9.80
C GLY A 398 -13.35 3.45 10.47
N PHE A 399 -14.05 3.84 11.53
CA PHE A 399 -13.86 5.14 12.19
C PHE A 399 -12.49 5.24 12.87
N GLU A 400 -11.95 4.13 13.38
CA GLU A 400 -10.59 4.08 13.96
C GLU A 400 -9.50 4.54 12.98
N LYS A 401 -9.73 4.44 11.66
CA LYS A 401 -8.79 4.91 10.64
C LYS A 401 -8.70 6.43 10.63
N VAL A 402 -9.85 7.10 10.72
CA VAL A 402 -9.94 8.56 10.79
C VAL A 402 -9.26 9.05 12.07
N MET A 403 -9.58 8.42 13.21
CA MET A 403 -8.92 8.71 14.49
C MET A 403 -7.41 8.54 14.41
N ALA A 404 -6.92 7.44 13.84
CA ALA A 404 -5.49 7.20 13.68
C ALA A 404 -4.79 8.26 12.83
N VAL A 405 -5.45 8.80 11.79
CA VAL A 405 -4.88 9.91 11.00
C VAL A 405 -4.85 11.20 11.82
N ILE A 406 -5.91 11.49 12.57
CA ILE A 406 -5.95 12.67 13.45
C ILE A 406 -4.86 12.60 14.53
N ASP A 407 -4.71 11.45 15.16
CA ASP A 407 -3.68 11.24 16.19
C ASP A 407 -2.27 11.40 15.60
N ALA A 408 -2.01 10.87 14.39
CA ALA A 408 -0.74 11.08 13.69
C ALA A 408 -0.45 12.57 13.39
N ILE A 409 -1.47 13.37 13.09
CA ILE A 409 -1.31 14.82 12.91
C ILE A 409 -0.96 15.49 14.25
N GLN A 410 -1.60 15.09 15.35
CA GLN A 410 -1.43 15.73 16.66
C GLN A 410 -0.14 15.34 17.38
N GLU A 411 0.31 14.10 17.27
CA GLU A 411 1.58 13.64 17.84
C GLU A 411 2.75 14.50 17.32
N GLU A 412 2.79 14.74 16.01
CA GLU A 412 3.83 15.55 15.37
C GLU A 412 3.72 17.05 15.68
N GLN A 413 2.50 17.58 15.89
CA GLN A 413 2.31 18.94 16.41
C GLN A 413 2.86 19.06 17.85
N GLY A 414 2.65 18.04 18.69
CA GLY A 414 3.13 17.99 20.07
C GLY A 414 4.66 17.98 20.15
N ILE A 415 5.32 17.17 19.31
CA ILE A 415 6.79 17.10 19.22
C ILE A 415 7.38 18.47 18.87
N PHE A 416 6.81 19.17 17.89
CA PHE A 416 7.32 20.50 17.51
C PHE A 416 7.06 21.59 18.55
N SER A 417 5.96 21.51 19.30
CA SER A 417 5.70 22.41 20.43
C SER A 417 6.76 22.26 21.54
N LEU A 418 7.20 21.03 21.82
CA LEU A 418 8.27 20.71 22.77
C LEU A 418 9.65 21.11 22.23
N MET A 419 9.90 20.96 20.93
CA MET A 419 11.14 21.38 20.28
C MET A 419 11.29 22.91 20.18
N GLY A 420 10.18 23.66 20.20
CA GLY A 420 10.17 25.12 20.21
C GLY A 420 10.71 25.73 21.52
N GLU A 421 10.52 25.06 22.66
CA GLU A 421 10.94 25.56 23.97
C GLU A 421 12.34 25.09 24.40
N HIS A 422 12.90 24.06 23.78
CA HIS A 422 14.19 23.47 24.20
C HIS A 422 15.43 23.92 23.42
N LYS A 423 15.36 25.00 22.64
CA LYS A 423 16.59 25.65 22.12
C LYS A 423 17.24 26.55 23.17
N LYS A 424 17.93 25.93 24.13
CA LYS A 424 19.26 26.32 24.66
C LYS A 424 19.67 25.47 25.87
N ASN A 425 20.72 24.68 25.70
CA ASN A 425 21.73 24.26 26.70
C ASN A 425 21.65 22.94 27.47
N ASN A 426 20.65 22.05 27.33
CA ASN A 426 20.62 20.79 28.12
C ASN A 426 20.87 19.47 27.36
N SER A 427 20.85 19.43 26.02
CA SER A 427 20.87 18.16 25.26
C SER A 427 22.28 17.54 25.08
N ASP A 428 23.31 18.33 24.76
CA ASP A 428 24.65 17.79 24.43
C ASP A 428 25.33 17.14 25.67
N GLU A 429 25.07 17.65 26.88
CA GLU A 429 25.62 17.08 28.12
C GLU A 429 24.93 15.75 28.51
N GLN A 430 23.61 15.65 28.32
CA GLN A 430 22.86 14.41 28.52
C GLN A 430 23.31 13.31 27.55
N VAL A 431 23.47 13.64 26.27
CA VAL A 431 23.93 12.71 25.23
C VAL A 431 25.34 12.20 25.55
N ARG A 432 26.25 13.09 25.96
CA ARG A 432 27.62 12.71 26.33
C ARG A 432 27.68 11.82 27.57
N ASN A 433 26.80 12.03 28.56
CA ASN A 433 26.72 11.14 29.71
C ASN A 433 26.18 9.75 29.32
N LYS A 434 25.17 9.68 28.44
CA LYS A 434 24.67 8.41 27.92
C LYS A 434 25.75 7.62 27.16
N ILE A 435 26.47 8.26 26.24
CA ILE A 435 27.56 7.61 25.46
C ILE A 435 28.64 7.01 26.38
N LYS A 436 28.97 7.68 27.50
CA LYS A 436 29.96 7.16 28.47
C LYS A 436 29.52 5.88 29.15
N HIS A 437 28.22 5.61 29.23
CA HIS A 437 27.66 4.51 30.02
C HIS A 437 27.06 3.38 29.17
N MET A 438 26.93 3.57 27.85
CA MET A 438 26.52 2.51 26.93
C MET A 438 27.57 1.40 26.86
N THR A 439 27.23 0.17 27.21
CA THR A 439 28.15 -0.99 27.20
C THR A 439 28.34 -1.58 25.80
N ASN A 440 27.36 -1.42 24.90
CA ASN A 440 27.32 -2.07 23.58
C ASN A 440 27.93 -1.23 22.43
N MET A 441 28.42 -0.02 22.71
CA MET A 441 29.06 0.84 21.69
C MET A 441 30.58 0.60 21.63
N PRO A 442 31.18 0.38 20.44
CA PRO A 442 32.62 0.20 20.30
C PRO A 442 33.40 1.40 20.88
N GLU A 443 34.47 1.13 21.62
CA GLU A 443 35.27 2.17 22.28
C GLU A 443 35.85 3.20 21.29
N SER A 444 36.15 2.78 20.05
CA SER A 444 36.58 3.68 18.97
C SER A 444 35.50 4.71 18.60
N MET A 445 34.23 4.29 18.57
CA MET A 445 33.08 5.15 18.25
C MET A 445 32.71 6.05 19.42
N LYS A 446 32.72 5.54 20.66
CA LYS A 446 32.53 6.37 21.88
C LYS A 446 33.55 7.50 21.95
N LYS A 447 34.83 7.17 21.72
CA LYS A 447 35.92 8.14 21.77
C LYS A 447 35.78 9.19 20.66
N MET A 448 35.31 8.79 19.47
CA MET A 448 35.04 9.73 18.39
C MET A 448 33.92 10.73 18.76
N LEU A 449 32.78 10.23 19.25
CA LEU A 449 31.62 11.05 19.59
C LEU A 449 31.90 11.97 20.79
N LEU A 450 32.57 11.47 21.83
CA LEU A 450 32.94 12.27 23.02
C LEU A 450 33.96 13.37 22.72
N ASN A 451 34.77 13.22 21.66
CA ASN A 451 35.78 14.21 21.26
C ASN A 451 35.25 15.23 20.23
N MET A 452 34.01 15.10 19.74
CA MET A 452 33.41 16.12 18.89
C MET A 452 33.20 17.42 19.67
N LYS A 453 33.43 18.56 19.02
CA LYS A 453 33.16 19.89 19.61
C LYS A 453 31.66 20.11 19.89
N SER A 454 30.79 19.50 19.10
CA SER A 454 29.34 19.47 19.26
C SER A 454 28.80 18.25 18.53
N ILE A 455 27.91 17.47 19.15
CA ILE A 455 27.23 16.36 18.48
C ILE A 455 26.06 16.96 17.68
N PRO A 456 25.85 16.64 16.39
CA PRO A 456 24.73 17.18 15.63
C PRO A 456 23.37 16.80 16.26
N ASP A 457 22.39 17.71 16.24
CA ASP A 457 21.08 17.51 16.90
C ASP A 457 20.37 16.22 16.46
N ALA A 458 20.44 15.87 15.16
CA ALA A 458 19.88 14.62 14.64
C ALA A 458 20.57 13.35 15.19
N MET A 459 21.87 13.44 15.53
CA MET A 459 22.57 12.35 16.23
C MET A 459 22.26 12.34 17.72
N GLN A 460 22.07 13.51 18.34
CA GLN A 460 21.70 13.61 19.75
C GLN A 460 20.36 12.90 20.02
N GLU A 461 19.36 13.17 19.18
CA GLU A 461 18.04 12.56 19.27
C GLU A 461 18.09 11.04 19.10
N ALA A 462 18.77 10.57 18.05
CA ALA A 462 18.97 9.14 17.82
C ALA A 462 19.70 8.46 18.99
N LEU A 463 20.77 9.06 19.51
CA LEU A 463 21.53 8.50 20.64
C LEU A 463 20.74 8.46 21.95
N LEU A 464 19.83 9.42 22.16
CA LEU A 464 18.94 9.46 23.33
C LEU A 464 17.84 8.41 23.25
N THR A 465 17.41 7.98 22.07
CA THR A 465 16.36 6.95 21.88
C THR A 465 16.89 5.53 21.79
N LEU A 466 18.21 5.30 21.74
CA LEU A 466 18.80 3.96 21.74
C LEU A 466 18.61 3.25 23.09
N ASP A 467 18.20 1.98 23.06
CA ASP A 467 18.15 1.11 24.24
C ASP A 467 19.57 0.68 24.64
N ASP A 468 19.92 0.83 25.92
CA ASP A 468 21.26 0.55 26.45
C ASP A 468 21.62 -0.95 26.39
N ASN A 469 20.63 -1.85 26.24
CA ASN A 469 20.82 -3.30 26.29
C ASN A 469 20.60 -4.04 24.96
N ALA A 470 20.19 -3.38 23.88
CA ALA A 470 19.92 -4.06 22.61
C ALA A 470 21.23 -4.40 21.83
N PRO A 471 21.35 -5.60 21.23
CA PRO A 471 22.46 -5.94 20.34
C PRO A 471 22.46 -5.06 19.09
N MET A 472 23.62 -4.54 18.68
CA MET A 472 23.75 -3.57 17.59
C MET A 472 23.14 -4.03 16.25
N GLU A 473 23.13 -5.34 16.00
CA GLU A 473 22.52 -5.97 14.80
C GLU A 473 20.99 -5.85 14.77
N SER A 474 20.33 -5.85 15.94
CA SER A 474 18.88 -5.60 16.05
C SER A 474 18.53 -4.11 15.86
N MET A 475 19.46 -3.21 16.18
CA MET A 475 19.27 -1.76 16.10
C MET A 475 19.32 -1.23 14.65
N MET A 476 20.02 -1.93 13.74
CA MET A 476 20.12 -1.54 12.32
C MET A 476 18.98 -2.05 11.44
N GLN A 477 18.20 -3.04 11.90
CA GLN A 477 17.09 -3.60 11.13
C GLN A 477 15.78 -2.82 11.30
N GLY A 478 15.60 -2.09 12.41
CA GLY A 478 14.34 -1.39 12.73
C GLY A 478 14.13 -0.03 12.05
N HIS A 479 15.14 0.53 11.38
CA HIS A 479 15.07 1.84 10.74
C HIS A 479 15.76 1.83 9.38
N GLY A 480 15.14 1.22 8.36
CA GLY A 480 15.31 1.57 6.93
C GLY A 480 16.71 1.87 6.39
N ALA A 481 17.78 1.26 6.94
CA ALA A 481 19.16 1.60 6.63
C ALA A 481 19.80 0.56 5.69
N HIS A 482 19.15 0.27 4.56
CA HIS A 482 19.82 -0.45 3.46
C HIS A 482 20.57 0.47 2.48
N MET A 483 20.70 1.76 2.81
CA MET A 483 21.22 2.76 1.89
C MET A 483 22.51 3.42 2.38
N MET A 484 23.48 2.67 2.92
CA MET A 484 24.80 3.26 3.24
C MET A 484 26.01 2.30 3.24
N MET A 485 25.98 1.19 2.50
CA MET A 485 27.20 0.39 2.26
C MET A 485 27.33 -0.04 0.80
N ARG A 486 27.58 0.94 -0.09
CA ARG A 486 28.30 0.73 -1.35
C ARG A 486 29.14 1.96 -1.69
N ARG A 487 30.16 2.23 -0.87
CA ARG A 487 31.36 2.96 -1.28
C ARG A 487 32.54 2.51 -0.42
N SER A 488 33.21 1.47 -0.93
CA SER A 488 34.64 1.22 -0.73
C SER A 488 35.11 0.46 -1.96
#